data_AF-A0A4Y3ULB5-F1
#
_entry.id   AF-A0A4Y3ULB5-F1
#
_cell.length_a   1.000
_cell.length_b   1.000
_cell.length_c   1.000
_cell.angle_alpha   90.00
_cell.angle_beta   90.00
_cell.angle_gamma   90.00
#
_symmetry.space_group_name_H-M   'P 1'
#
loop_
_entity.id
_entity.type
_entity.pdbx_description
1 polymer ?
#
loop_
_entity_poly.entity_id
_entity_poly.type
_entity_poly.pdbx_seq_one_letter_code
_entity_poly.pdbx_strand_id
1 'polypeptide(L)'
;MGLIPGLSALAYGVVVVVGSLVTAGFSVDATVRIYQNRHPENRLRAGMSVVTFLAPALYAVGGVLLLFADPSGLVWLAAGAIAAIVAALFVSWVVLVEVLRSSTLRGAFSGVA
;
A
#
# COMPACT_ATOMS: atom_id res chain seq x y z
N MET A 1 14.93 16.45 13.63
CA MET A 1 15.08 15.12 12.99
C MET A 1 16.56 14.83 12.83
N GLY A 2 17.08 13.76 13.43
CA GLY A 2 18.53 13.49 13.45
C GLY A 2 19.13 13.01 12.12
N LEU A 3 18.29 12.64 11.14
CA LEU A 3 18.71 12.05 9.87
C LEU A 3 18.89 13.06 8.73
N ILE A 4 18.14 14.17 8.74
CA ILE A 4 18.25 15.25 7.75
C ILE A 4 18.35 16.57 8.51
N PRO A 5 19.55 17.17 8.60
CA PRO A 5 19.72 18.44 9.28
C PRO A 5 18.90 19.54 8.58
N GLY A 6 18.18 20.34 9.36
CA GLY A 6 17.32 21.42 8.86
C GLY A 6 15.88 21.03 8.54
N LEU A 7 15.53 19.74 8.52
CA LEU A 7 14.14 19.33 8.31
C LEU A 7 13.32 19.45 9.61
N SER A 8 12.33 20.35 9.61
CA SER A 8 11.42 20.51 10.74
C SER A 8 10.41 19.36 10.81
N ALA A 9 9.97 19.01 12.02
CA ALA A 9 8.96 17.97 12.24
C ALA A 9 7.65 18.30 11.50
N LEU A 10 7.28 19.58 11.47
CA LEU A 10 6.11 20.07 10.77
C LEU A 10 6.22 19.86 9.25
N ALA A 11 7.34 20.27 8.62
CA ALA A 11 7.52 20.09 7.18
C ALA A 11 7.45 18.60 6.79
N TYR A 12 8.07 17.73 7.61
CA TYR A 12 8.00 16.30 7.40
C TYR A 12 6.58 15.74 7.58
N GLY A 13 5.87 16.17 8.64
CA GLY A 13 4.48 15.79 8.89
C GLY A 13 3.56 16.17 7.73
N VAL A 14 3.70 17.37 7.16
CA VAL A 14 2.93 17.83 5.99
C VAL A 14 3.15 16.90 4.79
N VAL A 15 4.41 16.61 4.45
CA VAL A 15 4.73 15.71 3.33
C VAL A 15 4.12 14.33 3.54
N VAL A 16 4.22 13.79 4.75
CA VAL A 16 3.65 12.48 5.08
C VAL A 16 2.13 12.48 4.98
N VAL A 17 1.44 13.51 5.50
CA VAL A 17 -0.03 13.60 5.42
C VAL A 17 -0.49 13.73 3.97
N VAL A 18 0.18 14.55 3.17
CA VAL A 18 -0.15 14.66 1.74
C VAL A 18 0.07 13.32 1.03
N GLY A 19 1.20 12.65 1.28
CA GLY A 19 1.49 11.34 0.70
C GLY A 19 0.48 10.26 1.13
N SER A 20 0.05 10.26 2.38
CA SER A 20 -0.95 9.30 2.87
C SER A 20 -2.32 9.53 2.24
N LEU A 21 -2.74 10.78 2.05
CA LEU A 21 -3.98 11.12 1.36
C LEU A 21 -3.96 10.70 -0.12
N VAL A 22 -2.85 10.95 -0.82
CA VAL A 22 -2.67 10.49 -2.22
C VAL A 22 -2.76 8.97 -2.29
N THR A 23 -2.07 8.26 -1.39
CA THR A 23 -2.10 6.79 -1.34
C THR A 23 -3.50 6.26 -1.01
N ALA A 24 -4.20 6.90 -0.07
CA ALA A 24 -5.59 6.54 0.25
C ALA A 24 -6.52 6.72 -0.96
N GLY A 25 -6.30 7.74 -1.80
CA GLY A 25 -7.02 7.91 -3.06
C GLY A 25 -6.87 6.71 -4.01
N PHE A 26 -5.66 6.18 -4.16
CA PHE A 26 -5.42 4.94 -4.93
C PHE A 26 -6.09 3.73 -4.29
N SER A 27 -6.06 3.62 -2.96
CA SER A 27 -6.76 2.54 -2.25
C SER A 27 -8.27 2.59 -2.48
N VAL A 28 -8.87 3.77 -2.54
CA VAL A 28 -10.29 3.95 -2.89
C VAL A 28 -10.58 3.48 -4.31
N ASP A 29 -9.80 3.90 -5.32
CA ASP A 29 -9.98 3.45 -6.70
C ASP A 29 -9.86 1.92 -6.80
N ALA A 30 -8.87 1.33 -6.15
CA ALA A 30 -8.69 -0.12 -6.09
C ALA A 30 -9.90 -0.82 -5.44
N THR A 31 -10.39 -0.33 -4.31
CA THR A 31 -11.59 -0.87 -3.65
C THR A 31 -12.82 -0.77 -4.54
N VAL A 32 -13.06 0.38 -5.18
CA VAL A 32 -14.20 0.55 -6.10
C VAL A 32 -14.16 -0.48 -7.23
N ARG A 33 -13.00 -0.70 -7.85
CA ARG A 33 -12.81 -1.71 -8.90
C ARG A 33 -13.05 -3.13 -8.40
N ILE A 34 -12.59 -3.46 -7.19
CA ILE A 34 -12.81 -4.78 -6.56
C ILE A 34 -14.31 -5.04 -6.36
N TYR A 35 -15.05 -4.03 -5.89
CA TYR A 35 -16.49 -4.16 -5.66
C TYR A 35 -17.31 -4.23 -6.96
N GLN A 36 -16.90 -3.51 -8.00
CA GLN A 36 -17.56 -3.55 -9.32
C GLN A 36 -17.39 -4.90 -10.03
N ASN A 37 -16.33 -5.66 -9.73
CA ASN A 37 -16.08 -6.96 -10.35
C ASN A 37 -17.03 -8.04 -9.78
N ARG A 38 -18.02 -8.52 -10.55
CA ARG A 38 -19.06 -9.48 -10.12
C ARG A 38 -18.71 -10.96 -10.28
N HIS A 39 -17.43 -11.33 -10.24
CA HIS A 39 -17.05 -12.75 -10.30
C HIS A 39 -17.40 -13.52 -9.00
N PRO A 40 -17.99 -14.74 -9.11
CA PRO A 40 -18.51 -15.53 -7.99
C PRO A 40 -17.44 -16.09 -7.03
N GLU A 41 -16.17 -16.10 -7.41
CA GLU A 41 -15.05 -16.64 -6.61
C GLU A 41 -14.52 -15.67 -5.54
N ASN A 42 -15.03 -14.44 -5.54
CA ASN A 42 -14.45 -13.33 -4.83
C ASN A 42 -14.99 -13.24 -3.38
N ARG A 43 -14.75 -14.29 -2.58
CA ARG A 43 -15.13 -14.36 -1.15
C ARG A 43 -14.20 -13.57 -0.21
N LEU A 44 -13.02 -13.15 -0.69
CA LEU A 44 -12.03 -12.37 0.08
C LEU A 44 -12.10 -10.84 -0.13
N ARG A 45 -13.13 -10.32 -0.83
CA ARG A 45 -13.30 -8.88 -1.20
C ARG A 45 -13.05 -7.92 -0.04
N ALA A 46 -13.68 -8.18 1.10
CA ALA A 46 -13.66 -7.26 2.23
C ALA A 46 -12.28 -7.23 2.91
N GLY A 47 -11.67 -8.40 3.12
CA GLY A 47 -10.34 -8.49 3.74
C GLY A 47 -9.26 -7.82 2.89
N MET A 48 -9.30 -8.02 1.58
CA MET A 48 -8.34 -7.42 0.66
C MET A 48 -8.50 -5.89 0.56
N SER A 49 -9.75 -5.40 0.64
CA SER A 49 -10.03 -3.96 0.62
C SER A 49 -9.58 -3.24 1.90
N VAL A 50 -9.64 -3.89 3.07
CA VAL A 50 -9.20 -3.27 4.33
C VAL A 50 -7.67 -3.17 4.41
N VAL A 51 -6.95 -4.18 3.89
CA VAL A 51 -5.48 -4.23 3.93
C VAL A 51 -4.84 -3.07 3.15
N THR A 52 -5.45 -2.61 2.05
CA THR A 52 -4.91 -1.51 1.25
C THR A 52 -4.97 -0.15 1.96
N PHE A 53 -5.77 0.00 3.02
CA PHE A 53 -5.84 1.22 3.82
C PHE A 53 -4.93 1.21 5.04
N LEU A 54 -4.37 0.06 5.41
CA LEU A 54 -3.58 -0.06 6.64
C LEU A 54 -2.34 0.86 6.63
N ALA A 55 -1.52 0.79 5.59
CA ALA A 55 -0.33 1.63 5.48
C ALA A 55 -0.67 3.12 5.38
N PRO A 56 -1.59 3.58 4.50
CA PRO A 56 -2.03 4.98 4.48
C PRO A 56 -2.53 5.49 5.83
N ALA A 57 -3.30 4.69 6.56
CA ALA A 57 -3.82 5.08 7.88
C ALA A 57 -2.70 5.25 8.91
N LEU A 58 -1.75 4.31 8.98
CA LEU A 58 -0.60 4.40 9.88
C LEU A 58 0.28 5.63 9.56
N TYR A 59 0.52 5.89 8.28
CA TYR A 59 1.21 7.10 7.84
C TYR A 59 0.45 8.38 8.17
N ALA A 60 -0.88 8.39 8.02
CA ALA A 60 -1.71 9.53 8.39
C ALA A 60 -1.63 9.82 9.90
N VAL A 61 -1.73 8.80 10.75
CA VAL A 61 -1.58 8.94 12.21
C VAL A 61 -0.20 9.51 12.55
N GLY A 62 0.87 8.91 12.02
CA GLY A 62 2.23 9.40 12.28
C GLY A 62 2.48 10.81 11.76
N GLY A 63 1.97 11.14 10.57
CA GLY A 63 2.06 12.47 9.98
C GLY A 63 1.33 13.52 10.81
N VAL A 64 0.10 13.24 11.26
CA VAL A 64 -0.68 14.13 12.13
C VAL A 64 0.03 14.37 13.45
N LEU A 65 0.58 13.33 14.10
CA LEU A 65 1.35 13.49 15.35
C LEU A 65 2.56 14.40 15.15
N LEU A 66 3.25 14.29 14.02
CA LEU A 66 4.39 15.17 13.70
C LEU A 66 3.99 16.63 13.46
N LEU A 67 2.76 16.90 12.98
CA LEU A 67 2.24 18.27 12.89
C LEU A 67 2.10 18.93 14.26
N PHE A 68 1.85 18.14 15.31
CA PHE A 68 1.82 18.58 16.71
C PHE A 68 3.17 18.47 17.41
N ALA A 69 4.25 18.25 16.65
CA ALA A 69 5.61 18.05 17.16
C ALA A 69 5.76 16.89 18.17
N ASP A 70 4.86 15.90 18.10
CA ASP A 70 4.93 14.71 18.95
C ASP A 70 5.96 13.70 18.39
N PRO A 71 7.02 13.36 19.15
CA PRO A 71 8.06 12.42 18.70
C PRO A 71 7.54 11.00 18.42
N SER A 72 6.43 10.59 19.04
CA SER A 72 5.81 9.28 18.83
C SER A 72 5.32 9.10 17.39
N GLY A 73 5.11 10.19 16.64
CA GLY A 73 4.78 10.15 15.22
C GLY A 73 5.76 9.31 14.41
N LEU A 74 7.06 9.35 14.73
CA LEU A 74 8.09 8.54 14.05
C LEU A 74 7.89 7.03 14.22
N VAL A 75 7.38 6.59 15.37
CA VAL A 75 7.07 5.17 15.63
C VAL A 75 5.93 4.71 14.73
N TRP A 76 4.90 5.55 14.58
CA TRP A 76 3.79 5.30 13.66
C TRP A 76 4.22 5.29 12.19
N LEU A 77 5.14 6.17 11.80
CA LEU A 77 5.73 6.13 10.45
C LEU A 77 6.50 4.84 10.20
N ALA A 78 7.27 4.36 11.18
CA ALA A 78 7.99 3.11 11.08
C ALA A 78 7.01 1.92 10.92
N ALA A 79 5.94 1.89 11.71
CA ALA A 79 4.88 0.90 11.57
C ALA A 79 4.20 0.96 10.19
N GLY A 80 3.91 2.17 9.70
CA GLY A 80 3.35 2.39 8.36
C GLY A 80 4.28 1.91 7.25
N ALA A 81 5.59 2.13 7.38
CA ALA A 81 6.60 1.65 6.45
C ALA A 81 6.65 0.12 6.38
N ILE A 82 6.63 -0.55 7.54
CA ILE A 82 6.58 -2.02 7.61
C ILE A 82 5.31 -2.54 6.93
N ALA A 83 4.15 -1.95 7.24
CA ALA A 83 2.88 -2.32 6.61
C ALA A 83 2.91 -2.12 5.08
N ALA A 84 3.50 -1.02 4.61
CA ALA A 84 3.65 -0.72 3.18
C ALA A 84 4.54 -1.75 2.47
N ILE A 85 5.66 -2.14 3.09
CA ILE A 85 6.55 -3.18 2.56
C ILE A 85 5.80 -4.51 2.46
N VAL A 86 5.10 -4.93 3.51
CA VAL A 86 4.32 -6.17 3.50
C VAL A 86 3.27 -6.15 2.40
N ALA A 87 2.53 -5.05 2.25
CA ALA A 87 1.55 -4.89 1.18
C ALA A 87 2.20 -4.97 -0.22
N ALA A 88 3.35 -4.29 -0.42
CA ALA A 88 4.09 -4.33 -1.68
C ALA A 88 4.58 -5.75 -2.03
N LEU A 89 5.01 -6.53 -1.03
CA LEU A 89 5.40 -7.93 -1.23
C LEU A 89 4.22 -8.79 -1.70
N PHE A 90 3.03 -8.62 -1.11
CA PHE A 90 1.83 -9.33 -1.57
C PHE A 90 1.48 -8.98 -3.01
N VAL A 91 1.52 -7.69 -3.37
CA VAL A 91 1.26 -7.25 -4.75
C VAL A 91 2.29 -7.83 -5.71
N SER A 92 3.58 -7.75 -5.38
CA SER A 92 4.66 -8.30 -6.20
C SER A 92 4.54 -9.81 -6.36
N TRP A 93 4.13 -10.54 -5.33
CA TRP A 93 3.90 -11.99 -5.40
C TRP A 93 2.76 -12.33 -6.36
N VAL A 94 1.64 -11.61 -6.27
CA VAL A 94 0.50 -11.82 -7.18
C VAL A 94 0.93 -11.62 -8.63
N VAL A 95 1.63 -10.53 -8.92
CA VAL A 95 2.14 -10.26 -10.28
C VAL A 95 3.11 -11.36 -10.74
N LEU A 96 3.99 -11.84 -9.87
CA LEU A 96 4.92 -12.93 -10.19
C LEU A 96 4.16 -14.22 -10.55
N VAL A 97 3.15 -14.59 -9.76
CA VAL A 97 2.32 -15.77 -10.01
C VAL A 97 1.53 -15.62 -11.32
N GLU A 98 1.03 -14.43 -11.63
CA GLU A 98 0.36 -14.15 -12.89
C GLU A 98 1.32 -14.27 -14.08
N VAL A 99 2.56 -13.79 -13.96
CA VAL A 99 3.58 -13.95 -14.99
C VAL A 99 3.94 -15.41 -15.18
N LEU A 100 4.18 -16.18 -14.10
CA LEU A 100 4.44 -17.62 -14.19
C LEU A 100 3.27 -18.37 -14.82
N ARG A 101 2.03 -18.03 -14.45
CA ARG A 101 0.83 -18.61 -15.06
C ARG A 101 0.80 -18.33 -16.57
N SER A 102 1.13 -17.10 -16.98
CA SER A 102 1.14 -16.71 -18.39
C SER A 102 2.25 -17.39 -19.21
N SER A 103 3.39 -17.74 -18.59
CA SER A 103 4.48 -18.42 -19.26
C SER A 103 4.19 -19.92 -19.41
N THR A 104 3.58 -20.56 -18.41
CA THR A 104 3.09 -21.95 -18.53
C THR A 104 2.07 -22.09 -19.66
N LEU A 105 1.15 -21.14 -19.80
CA LEU A 105 0.17 -21.15 -20.91
C LEU A 105 0.84 -20.99 -22.28
N ARG A 106 1.84 -20.12 -22.42
CA ARG A 106 2.58 -19.95 -23.69
C ARG A 106 3.37 -21.20 -24.10
N GLY A 107 4.01 -21.87 -23.15
CA GLY A 107 4.75 -23.12 -23.41
C GLY A 107 3.86 -24.26 -23.91
N ALA A 108 2.59 -24.31 -23.47
CA ALA A 108 1.62 -25.31 -23.92
C ALA A 108 1.22 -25.15 -25.40
N PHE A 109 1.21 -23.92 -25.93
CA PHE A 109 0.87 -23.66 -27.34
C PHE A 109 2.06 -23.76 -28.30
N SER A 110 3.30 -23.61 -27.82
CA SER A 110 4.50 -23.73 -28.66
C SER A 110 4.94 -25.16 -28.97
N GLY A 111 4.39 -26.17 -28.28
CA GLY A 111 4.66 -27.59 -28.54
C GLY A 111 3.71 -28.25 -29.56
N VAL A 112 2.80 -27.48 -30.16
CA VAL A 112 1.73 -27.98 -31.07
C VAL A 112 1.96 -27.52 -32.53
N ALA A 113 3.07 -26.85 -32.82
CA ALA A 113 3.48 -26.44 -34.17
C ALA A 113 4.77 -27.15 -34.58
#